data_AF-A0A6G1ID32-F1
#
_entry.id   AF-A0A6G1ID32-F1
#
_cell.length_a   1.000
_cell.length_b   1.000
_cell.length_c   1.000
_cell.angle_alpha   90.00
_cell.angle_beta   90.00
_cell.angle_gamma   90.00
#
_symmetry.space_group_name_H-M   'P 1'
#
loop_
_entity.id
_entity.type
_entity.pdbx_description
1 polymer ?
#
loop_
_entity_poly.entity_id
_entity_poly.type
_entity_poly.pdbx_seq_one_letter_code
_entity_poly.pdbx_strand_id
1 'polypeptide(L)'
;MAAIPPSANPESYTEMKGDVEAIGSHCQMAYCHVLDFLPFRCESCKGTFCLDHRTEYAHKCAKEGEWARRRNARDAATGALPSKPSLYDHDQQCYDKTCKTLINTSRMPASQCQTCNRSYCLKHRMPEDHDCKNVVPAGARAGNRILQQQRERGMTALTKLKIWAEEKRKRDSEGRTKKSGFLGLGSKSSSAAREALAVANDLKRTAKGDASVPQDKRVYLHVEASADTTKAKYPTGKFYYNKDWTVGRVLDMAAKSLQVQNVNNRGGGEEEKLRVFHVEGGRLLKFSEKIGEPCQTGNMIVLLRGVGPGEVDLIDL
;
A
#
# COMPACT_ATOMS: atom_id res chain seq x y z
N MET A 1 19.69 33.81 38.15
CA MET A 1 19.04 33.95 36.84
C MET A 1 20.02 34.64 35.90
N ALA A 2 20.77 33.87 35.12
CA ALA A 2 21.74 34.40 34.16
C ALA A 2 21.03 34.62 32.81
N ALA A 3 21.00 35.86 32.33
CA ALA A 3 20.45 36.21 31.04
C ALA A 3 21.52 36.00 29.94
N ILE A 4 21.18 35.22 28.93
CA ILE A 4 21.99 34.93 27.75
C ILE A 4 21.82 36.11 26.76
N PRO A 5 22.90 36.74 26.25
CA PRO A 5 22.77 37.77 25.22
C PRO A 5 22.44 37.14 23.85
N PRO A 6 21.64 37.82 23.01
CA PRO A 6 21.19 37.29 21.73
C PRO A 6 22.35 37.19 20.73
N SER A 7 22.51 36.00 20.16
CA SER A 7 23.42 35.69 19.07
C SER A 7 22.97 36.39 17.79
N ALA A 8 23.71 37.41 17.38
CA ALA A 8 23.55 38.06 16.08
C ALA A 8 24.12 37.15 14.98
N ASN A 9 23.25 36.59 14.14
CA ASN A 9 23.62 36.03 12.85
C ASN A 9 24.06 37.19 11.93
N PRO A 10 25.27 37.17 11.35
CA PRO A 10 25.60 38.11 10.29
C PRO A 10 24.87 37.66 9.01
N GLU A 11 23.73 38.28 8.74
CA GLU A 11 23.07 38.15 7.45
C GLU A 11 24.03 38.62 6.34
N SER A 12 24.15 37.81 5.29
CA SER A 12 25.09 37.98 4.18
C SER A 12 24.62 39.01 3.15
N TYR A 13 24.19 40.19 3.60
CA TYR A 13 23.75 41.27 2.72
C TYR A 13 24.43 42.56 3.18
N THR A 14 25.25 43.13 2.29
CA THR A 14 25.93 44.40 2.52
C THR A 14 25.01 45.53 2.06
N GLU A 15 24.50 46.32 3.01
CA GLU A 15 23.84 47.59 2.71
C GLU A 15 24.79 48.54 1.99
N MET A 16 24.46 48.92 0.75
CA MET A 16 25.23 49.88 -0.03
C MET A 16 24.82 51.31 0.35
N LYS A 17 25.49 51.88 1.36
CA LYS A 17 25.47 53.32 1.64
C LYS A 17 26.90 53.86 1.62
N GLY A 18 27.32 54.44 0.49
CA GLY A 18 28.61 55.11 0.37
C GLY A 18 29.04 55.33 -1.08
N ASP A 19 29.90 56.34 -1.25
CA ASP A 19 30.57 56.69 -2.50
C ASP A 19 31.21 55.46 -3.17
N VAL A 20 31.23 55.39 -4.50
CA VAL A 20 31.65 54.18 -5.24
C VAL A 20 33.09 53.74 -4.94
N GLU A 21 33.94 54.69 -4.55
CA GLU A 21 35.33 54.44 -4.12
C GLU A 21 35.45 53.85 -2.71
N ALA A 22 34.37 53.89 -1.91
CA ALA A 22 34.27 53.21 -0.62
C ALA A 22 33.77 51.75 -0.76
N ILE A 23 33.39 51.34 -1.98
CA ILE A 23 32.91 49.99 -2.28
C ILE A 23 34.12 49.16 -2.72
N GLY A 24 34.65 48.32 -1.82
CA GLY A 24 35.77 47.42 -2.12
C GLY A 24 36.86 47.46 -1.07
N SER A 25 37.95 46.73 -1.29
CA SER A 25 39.13 46.79 -0.41
C SER A 25 40.42 46.74 -1.21
N HIS A 26 41.42 47.48 -0.73
CA HIS A 26 42.76 47.44 -1.31
C HIS A 26 43.46 46.11 -1.02
N CYS A 27 44.21 45.63 -2.00
CA CYS A 27 45.07 44.47 -1.84
C CYS A 27 46.14 44.73 -0.77
N GLN A 28 46.28 43.83 0.21
CA GLN A 28 47.27 43.92 1.29
C GLN A 28 48.69 43.52 0.85
N MET A 29 48.88 43.13 -0.41
CA MET A 29 50.21 42.83 -0.94
C MET A 29 51.02 44.12 -1.09
N ALA A 30 52.25 44.12 -0.56
CA ALA A 30 53.11 45.30 -0.40
C ALA A 30 53.40 46.10 -1.69
N TYR A 31 53.18 45.51 -2.87
CA TYR A 31 53.47 46.12 -4.16
C TYR A 31 52.24 46.25 -5.08
N CYS A 32 51.05 45.77 -4.66
CA CYS A 32 49.87 45.79 -5.51
C CYS A 32 48.93 46.95 -5.12
N HIS A 33 48.42 46.95 -3.89
CA HIS A 33 47.50 47.96 -3.35
C HIS A 33 46.31 48.34 -4.26
N VAL A 34 45.99 47.55 -5.29
CA VAL A 34 44.86 47.79 -6.18
C VAL A 34 43.56 47.64 -5.40
N LEU A 35 42.63 48.59 -5.59
CA LEU A 35 41.27 48.53 -5.05
C LEU A 35 40.46 47.53 -5.87
N ASP A 36 40.02 46.45 -5.23
CA ASP A 36 39.15 45.43 -5.84
C ASP A 36 37.76 45.50 -5.21
N PHE A 37 36.73 45.55 -6.06
CA PHE A 37 35.33 45.57 -5.64
C PHE A 37 34.87 44.21 -5.11
N LEU A 38 35.62 43.12 -5.38
CA LEU A 38 35.37 41.78 -4.86
C LEU A 38 36.56 41.29 -4.02
N PRO A 39 36.66 41.68 -2.74
CA PRO A 39 37.79 41.33 -1.90
C PRO A 39 37.90 39.83 -1.62
N PHE A 40 39.01 39.21 -2.00
CA PHE A 40 39.30 37.81 -1.67
C PHE A 40 40.02 37.73 -0.32
N ARG A 41 39.44 37.01 0.63
CA ARG A 41 40.07 36.75 1.94
C ARG A 41 40.84 35.44 1.91
N CYS A 42 42.12 35.47 2.24
CA CYS A 42 42.90 34.24 2.40
C CYS A 42 42.53 33.54 3.72
N GLU A 43 42.12 32.27 3.69
CA GLU A 43 41.73 31.54 4.90
C GLU A 43 42.91 31.16 5.82
N SER A 44 44.15 31.27 5.31
CA SER A 44 45.38 31.00 6.04
C SER A 44 45.89 32.24 6.80
N CYS A 45 46.13 33.37 6.11
CA CYS A 45 46.64 34.60 6.74
C CYS A 45 45.55 35.63 7.11
N LYS A 46 44.29 35.43 6.69
CA LYS A 46 43.13 36.32 6.89
C LYS A 46 43.25 37.71 6.24
N GLY A 47 44.26 37.93 5.40
CA GLY A 47 44.42 39.16 4.63
C GLY A 47 43.44 39.26 3.45
N THR A 48 43.18 40.48 2.99
CA THR A 48 42.37 40.79 1.80
C THR A 48 43.25 41.07 0.59
N PHE A 49 42.95 40.41 -0.53
CA PHE A 49 43.72 40.49 -1.76
C PHE A 49 42.81 40.65 -2.98
N CYS A 50 43.35 41.18 -4.07
CA CYS A 50 42.67 41.27 -5.36
C CYS A 50 42.66 39.91 -6.11
N LEU A 51 41.98 39.86 -7.25
CA LEU A 51 41.86 38.66 -8.10
C LEU A 51 43.21 37.97 -8.40
N ASP A 52 44.25 38.75 -8.73
CA ASP A 52 45.58 38.20 -9.08
C ASP A 52 46.34 37.67 -7.86
N HIS A 53 46.07 38.21 -6.67
CA HIS A 53 46.77 37.87 -5.42
C HIS A 53 45.97 36.94 -4.50
N ARG A 54 44.84 36.40 -4.97
CA ARG A 54 43.92 35.56 -4.17
C ARG A 54 44.50 34.24 -3.67
N THR A 55 45.52 33.70 -4.35
CA THR A 55 46.13 32.40 -4.01
C THR A 55 47.27 32.57 -3.00
N GLU A 56 47.53 31.56 -2.17
CA GLU A 56 48.58 31.60 -1.16
C GLU A 56 49.98 31.88 -1.75
N TYR A 57 50.23 31.36 -2.96
CA TYR A 57 51.49 31.57 -3.67
C TYR A 57 51.63 32.99 -4.20
N ALA A 58 50.54 33.60 -4.71
CA ALA A 58 50.59 34.91 -5.36
C ALA A 58 50.92 36.04 -4.36
N HIS A 59 50.33 36.01 -3.16
CA HIS A 59 50.63 37.00 -2.11
C HIS A 59 51.74 36.58 -1.14
N LYS A 60 52.47 35.48 -1.42
CA LYS A 60 53.51 34.93 -0.55
C LYS A 60 53.03 34.81 0.90
N CYS A 61 51.99 34.01 1.11
CA CYS A 61 51.31 33.87 2.40
C CYS A 61 52.27 33.52 3.54
N ALA A 62 52.23 34.29 4.63
CA ALA A 62 53.04 34.01 5.82
C ALA A 62 52.68 32.69 6.52
N LYS A 63 51.49 32.14 6.23
CA LYS A 63 50.95 30.92 6.85
C LYS A 63 50.48 29.91 5.83
N GLU A 64 51.26 29.71 4.77
CA GLU A 64 50.91 28.78 3.69
C GLU A 64 50.50 27.39 4.23
N GLY A 65 49.38 26.88 3.70
CA GLY A 65 48.87 25.56 4.05
C GLY A 65 48.31 25.41 5.47
N GLU A 66 48.21 26.48 6.28
CA GLU A 66 47.54 26.39 7.60
C GLU A 66 46.06 26.07 7.44
N TRP A 67 45.39 26.66 6.45
CA TRP A 67 44.00 26.32 6.11
C TRP A 67 43.83 24.84 5.73
N ALA A 68 44.72 24.30 4.89
CA ALA A 68 44.66 22.91 4.45
C ALA A 68 44.85 21.94 5.63
N ARG A 69 45.81 22.23 6.52
CA ARG A 69 46.03 21.47 7.76
C ARG A 69 44.83 21.53 8.70
N ARG A 70 44.22 22.71 8.87
CA ARG A 70 43.03 22.90 9.72
C ARG A 70 41.83 22.13 9.16
N ARG A 71 41.62 22.15 7.84
CA ARG A 71 40.54 21.41 7.18
C ARG A 71 40.75 19.90 7.32
N ASN A 72 41.96 19.40 7.03
CA ASN A 72 42.29 17.98 7.20
C ASN A 72 42.12 17.50 8.64
N ALA A 73 42.50 18.31 9.64
CA ALA A 73 42.28 17.97 11.04
C ALA A 73 40.80 17.91 11.41
N ARG A 74 39.97 18.80 10.84
CA ARG A 74 38.51 18.79 11.02
C ARG A 74 37.86 17.57 10.38
N ASP A 75 38.29 17.22 9.18
CA ASP A 75 37.78 16.07 8.43
C ASP A 75 38.20 14.75 9.10
N ALA A 76 39.40 14.70 9.70
CA ALA A 76 39.85 13.57 10.53
C ALA A 76 39.07 13.43 11.85
N ALA A 77 38.75 14.55 12.51
CA ALA A 77 38.00 14.54 13.77
C ALA A 77 36.51 14.19 13.60
N THR A 78 35.93 14.49 12.44
CA THR A 78 34.49 14.26 12.17
C THR A 78 34.19 12.93 11.47
N GLY A 79 35.21 12.17 11.05
CA GLY A 79 35.03 10.86 10.40
C GLY A 79 34.17 10.88 9.13
N ALA A 80 33.80 12.06 8.64
CA ALA A 80 32.83 12.27 7.59
C ALA A 80 33.52 12.45 6.25
N LEU A 81 34.25 11.44 5.81
CA LEU A 81 34.46 11.27 4.38
C LEU A 81 33.08 10.95 3.78
N PRO A 82 32.62 11.63 2.71
CA PRO A 82 31.42 11.20 2.01
C PRO A 82 31.62 9.75 1.61
N SER A 83 30.69 8.88 2.01
CA SER A 83 30.76 7.45 1.72
C SER A 83 30.97 7.26 0.23
N LYS A 84 31.97 6.45 -0.13
CA LYS A 84 32.16 6.06 -1.53
C LYS A 84 30.85 5.40 -1.99
N PRO A 85 30.21 5.86 -3.08
CA PRO A 85 28.96 5.29 -3.53
C PRO A 85 29.19 3.81 -3.85
N SER A 86 28.62 2.95 -3.02
CA SER A 86 28.70 1.50 -3.18
C SER A 86 27.48 1.01 -3.96
N LEU A 87 27.55 -0.17 -4.58
CA LEU A 87 26.41 -0.79 -5.27
C LEU A 87 25.17 -1.01 -4.37
N TYR A 88 25.30 -0.84 -3.05
CA TYR A 88 24.19 -0.86 -2.09
C TYR A 88 23.41 0.46 -1.98
N ASP A 89 23.94 1.57 -2.51
CA ASP A 89 23.28 2.89 -2.54
C ASP A 89 22.37 3.05 -3.77
N HIS A 90 21.47 2.08 -4.02
CA HIS A 90 20.44 2.21 -5.06
C HIS A 90 19.53 3.44 -4.81
N ASP A 91 19.51 3.97 -3.58
CA ASP A 91 18.79 5.19 -3.20
C ASP A 91 19.46 6.48 -3.72
N GLN A 92 20.70 6.39 -4.21
CA GLN A 92 21.45 7.50 -4.80
C GLN A 92 21.41 7.51 -6.32
N GLN A 93 20.52 6.74 -6.95
CA GLN A 93 20.32 6.75 -8.40
C GLN A 93 19.00 7.44 -8.75
N CYS A 94 18.98 8.10 -9.91
CA CYS A 94 17.75 8.65 -10.46
C CYS A 94 16.67 7.55 -10.52
N TYR A 95 15.46 7.87 -10.04
CA TYR A 95 14.40 6.87 -9.97
C TYR A 95 13.90 6.40 -11.35
N ASP A 96 14.14 7.19 -12.40
CA ASP A 96 13.85 6.76 -13.76
C ASP A 96 14.72 5.57 -14.19
N LYS A 97 14.08 4.48 -14.63
CA LYS A 97 14.72 3.20 -14.96
C LYS A 97 15.68 3.29 -16.13
N THR A 98 15.49 4.28 -17.01
CA THR A 98 16.39 4.53 -18.14
C THR A 98 17.64 5.31 -17.73
N CYS A 99 17.58 5.99 -16.57
CA CYS A 99 18.61 6.90 -16.12
C CYS A 99 19.44 6.29 -14.98
N LYS A 100 20.71 6.00 -15.24
CA LYS A 100 21.67 5.48 -14.25
C LYS A 100 22.46 6.60 -13.54
N THR A 101 21.98 7.83 -13.62
CA THR A 101 22.67 8.99 -13.06
C THR A 101 22.60 8.99 -11.55
N LEU A 102 23.75 9.16 -10.88
CA LEU A 102 23.82 9.27 -9.42
C LEU A 102 23.35 10.66 -8.97
N ILE A 103 22.39 10.68 -8.06
CA ILE A 103 21.81 11.86 -7.41
C ILE A 103 22.45 12.04 -6.01
N ASN A 104 22.31 13.22 -5.40
CA ASN A 104 23.00 13.62 -4.16
C ASN A 104 24.53 13.65 -4.23
N THR A 105 25.07 13.97 -5.41
CA THR A 105 26.49 14.31 -5.53
C THR A 105 26.65 15.83 -5.60
N SER A 106 27.80 16.38 -5.19
CA SER A 106 28.04 17.83 -5.23
C SER A 106 27.87 18.48 -6.61
N ARG A 107 27.94 17.67 -7.69
CA ARG A 107 27.72 18.10 -9.07
C ARG A 107 26.30 17.82 -9.59
N MET A 108 25.55 16.93 -8.94
CA MET A 108 24.19 16.55 -9.30
C MET A 108 23.29 16.49 -8.05
N PRO A 109 22.72 17.64 -7.63
CA PRO A 109 21.75 17.67 -6.53
C PRO A 109 20.49 16.88 -6.92
N ALA A 110 19.96 16.10 -5.98
CA ALA A 110 18.70 15.40 -6.18
C ALA A 110 17.55 16.40 -6.23
N SER A 111 16.66 16.25 -7.21
CA SER A 111 15.42 17.02 -7.28
C SER A 111 14.24 16.11 -6.96
N GLN A 112 13.42 16.50 -5.98
CA GLN A 112 12.24 15.75 -5.58
C GLN A 112 11.03 16.25 -6.36
N CYS A 113 10.36 15.34 -7.07
CA CYS A 113 9.13 15.64 -7.80
C CYS A 113 7.96 15.80 -6.81
N GLN A 114 7.18 16.87 -6.91
CA GLN A 114 6.09 17.19 -5.96
C GLN A 114 4.85 16.30 -6.11
N THR A 115 4.69 15.65 -7.26
CA THR A 115 3.52 14.81 -7.58
C THR A 115 3.73 13.34 -7.20
N CYS A 116 4.97 12.85 -7.25
CA CYS A 116 5.29 11.46 -6.92
C CYS A 116 6.30 11.30 -5.78
N ASN A 117 6.83 12.38 -5.23
CA ASN A 117 7.77 12.41 -4.11
C ASN A 117 9.02 11.54 -4.31
N ARG A 118 9.43 11.30 -5.56
CA ARG A 118 10.64 10.55 -5.88
C ARG A 118 11.76 11.48 -6.31
N SER A 119 12.99 11.03 -6.09
CA SER A 119 14.21 11.77 -6.38
C SER A 119 14.71 11.47 -7.79
N TYR A 120 14.94 12.53 -8.56
CA TYR A 120 15.41 12.49 -9.95
C TYR A 120 16.63 13.38 -10.14
N CYS A 121 17.40 13.08 -11.18
CA CYS A 121 18.50 13.95 -11.61
C CYS A 121 17.96 15.24 -12.24
N LEU A 122 18.83 16.25 -12.43
CA LEU A 122 18.45 17.53 -13.02
C LEU A 122 17.81 17.41 -14.41
N LYS A 123 18.18 16.38 -15.19
CA LYS A 123 17.60 16.12 -16.51
C LYS A 123 16.17 15.60 -16.43
N HIS A 124 15.82 14.87 -15.38
CA HIS A 124 14.49 14.26 -15.21
C HIS A 124 13.69 14.95 -14.09
N ARG A 125 13.97 16.23 -13.86
CA ARG A 125 13.33 17.04 -12.82
C ARG A 125 11.86 17.34 -13.15
N MET A 126 11.55 17.56 -14.42
CA MET A 126 10.18 17.87 -14.83
C MET A 126 9.32 16.60 -14.86
N PRO A 127 8.01 16.70 -14.60
CA PRO A 127 7.06 15.58 -14.66
C PRO A 127 6.86 15.00 -16.07
N GLU A 128 7.35 15.69 -17.10
CA GLU A 128 7.30 15.24 -18.50
C GLU A 128 8.45 14.28 -18.83
N ASP A 129 9.59 14.44 -18.16
CA ASP A 129 10.81 13.66 -18.38
C ASP A 129 10.84 12.35 -17.58
N HIS A 130 9.79 12.05 -16.82
CA HIS A 130 9.67 10.79 -16.09
C HIS A 130 8.22 10.32 -16.03
N ASP A 131 8.04 9.00 -15.84
CA ASP A 131 6.73 8.35 -15.73
C ASP A 131 5.97 8.70 -14.43
N CYS A 132 5.74 10.00 -14.16
CA CYS A 132 5.17 10.48 -12.90
C CYS A 132 3.80 9.86 -12.58
N LYS A 133 2.99 9.57 -13.61
CA LYS A 133 1.62 9.03 -13.44
C LYS A 133 1.60 7.56 -12.97
N ASN A 134 2.61 6.77 -13.34
CA ASN A 134 2.66 5.33 -13.03
C ASN A 134 3.44 5.02 -11.75
N VAL A 135 3.84 6.05 -11.02
CA VAL A 135 4.88 6.01 -10.01
C VAL A 135 4.24 6.30 -8.65
N VAL A 136 4.15 5.27 -7.81
CA VAL A 136 3.45 5.40 -6.52
C VAL A 136 4.18 6.37 -5.58
N PRO A 137 3.50 7.39 -5.02
CA PRO A 137 4.13 8.43 -4.23
C PRO A 137 4.94 7.88 -3.05
N ALA A 138 6.17 8.35 -2.88
CA ALA A 138 6.94 8.08 -1.66
C ALA A 138 6.24 8.78 -0.48
N GLY A 139 5.90 8.02 0.57
CA GLY A 139 5.17 8.52 1.74
C GLY A 139 3.72 8.02 1.88
N ALA A 140 3.07 7.57 0.81
CA ALA A 140 1.69 7.04 0.89
C ALA A 140 1.59 5.61 1.49
N ARG A 141 2.70 5.05 2.00
CA ARG A 141 2.87 3.59 2.17
C ARG A 141 3.32 3.08 3.54
N ALA A 142 3.35 3.91 4.58
CA ALA A 142 3.70 3.41 5.92
C ALA A 142 2.46 2.92 6.71
N GLY A 143 1.32 3.61 6.65
CA GLY A 143 0.11 3.21 7.40
C GLY A 143 -0.81 2.23 6.68
N ASN A 144 -0.83 2.23 5.34
CA ASN A 144 -1.91 1.59 4.56
C ASN A 144 -1.51 0.31 3.80
N ARG A 145 -0.25 -0.13 3.87
CA ARG A 145 0.23 -1.26 3.05
C ARG A 145 -0.26 -2.62 3.55
N ILE A 146 -0.37 -2.80 4.87
CA ILE A 146 -0.88 -4.04 5.49
C ILE A 146 -2.40 -4.15 5.30
N LEU A 147 -3.13 -3.06 5.54
CA LEU A 147 -4.59 -3.02 5.41
C LEU A 147 -5.05 -3.14 3.93
N GLN A 148 -4.36 -2.47 3.01
CA GLN A 148 -4.69 -2.55 1.59
C GLN A 148 -4.31 -3.89 0.97
N GLN A 149 -3.23 -4.54 1.41
CA GLN A 149 -2.89 -5.89 0.93
C GLN A 149 -3.91 -6.94 1.41
N GLN A 150 -4.44 -6.82 2.64
CA GLN A 150 -5.56 -7.65 3.09
C GLN A 150 -6.86 -7.34 2.33
N ARG A 151 -7.15 -6.06 2.06
CA ARG A 151 -8.35 -5.63 1.35
C ARG A 151 -8.31 -6.00 -0.13
N GLU A 152 -7.16 -5.93 -0.79
CA GLU A 152 -6.97 -6.39 -2.18
C GLU A 152 -7.03 -7.92 -2.27
N ARG A 153 -6.50 -8.67 -1.29
CA ARG A 153 -6.68 -10.13 -1.23
C ARG A 153 -8.13 -10.53 -0.99
N GLY A 154 -8.83 -9.85 -0.07
CA GLY A 154 -10.25 -10.06 0.20
C GLY A 154 -11.14 -9.68 -0.99
N MET A 155 -10.89 -8.54 -1.62
CA MET A 155 -11.67 -8.05 -2.77
C MET A 155 -11.40 -8.88 -4.03
N THR A 156 -10.14 -9.29 -4.29
CA THR A 156 -9.85 -10.17 -5.43
C THR A 156 -10.39 -11.58 -5.23
N ALA A 157 -10.41 -12.12 -4.00
CA ALA A 157 -11.07 -13.38 -3.70
C ALA A 157 -12.60 -13.29 -3.88
N LEU A 158 -13.25 -12.23 -3.36
CA LEU A 158 -14.70 -12.02 -3.55
C LEU A 158 -15.08 -11.76 -5.01
N THR A 159 -14.27 -11.02 -5.76
CA THR A 159 -14.52 -10.77 -7.19
C THR A 159 -14.32 -12.04 -8.01
N LYS A 160 -13.30 -12.85 -7.72
CA LYS A 160 -13.11 -14.16 -8.35
C LYS A 160 -14.22 -15.15 -7.99
N LEU A 161 -14.72 -15.12 -6.75
CA LEU A 161 -15.86 -15.94 -6.32
C LEU A 161 -17.17 -15.50 -6.98
N LYS A 162 -17.38 -14.21 -7.20
CA LYS A 162 -18.54 -13.69 -7.94
C LYS A 162 -18.52 -14.12 -9.40
N ILE A 163 -17.37 -13.97 -10.07
CA ILE A 163 -17.19 -14.43 -11.46
C ILE A 163 -17.41 -15.95 -11.57
N TRP A 164 -16.86 -16.72 -10.62
CA TRP A 164 -17.08 -18.17 -10.57
C TRP A 164 -18.55 -18.53 -10.31
N ALA A 165 -19.25 -17.83 -9.42
CA ALA A 165 -20.66 -18.06 -9.13
C ALA A 165 -21.56 -17.73 -10.34
N GLU A 166 -21.23 -16.66 -11.08
CA GLU A 166 -21.91 -16.30 -12.33
C GLU A 166 -21.63 -17.32 -13.45
N GLU A 167 -20.39 -17.79 -13.60
CA GLU A 167 -20.03 -18.84 -14.55
C GLU A 167 -20.68 -20.19 -14.21
N LYS A 168 -20.80 -20.52 -12.92
CA LYS A 168 -21.46 -21.75 -12.48
C LYS A 168 -22.97 -21.69 -12.68
N ARG A 169 -23.61 -20.55 -12.40
CA ARG A 169 -25.04 -20.32 -12.75
C ARG A 169 -25.27 -20.49 -14.26
N LYS A 170 -24.34 -20.00 -15.11
CA LYS A 170 -24.39 -20.23 -16.56
C LYS A 170 -24.21 -21.70 -16.91
N ARG A 171 -23.22 -22.39 -16.33
CA ARG A 171 -22.99 -23.84 -16.55
C ARG A 171 -24.18 -24.72 -16.12
N ASP A 172 -24.81 -24.41 -15.00
CA ASP A 172 -25.99 -25.16 -14.53
C ASP A 172 -27.22 -24.89 -15.43
N SER A 173 -27.31 -23.72 -16.07
CA SER A 173 -28.32 -23.42 -17.07
C SER A 173 -28.07 -24.13 -18.41
N GLU A 174 -26.81 -24.26 -18.84
CA GLU A 174 -26.40 -24.93 -20.10
C GLU A 174 -26.41 -26.47 -19.99
N GLY A 175 -26.20 -27.02 -18.79
CA GLY A 175 -26.37 -28.45 -18.52
C GLY A 175 -27.84 -28.90 -18.63
N ARG A 176 -28.80 -27.97 -18.54
CA ARG A 176 -30.24 -28.25 -18.57
C ARG A 176 -30.81 -28.35 -19.99
N THR A 177 -30.19 -27.69 -20.97
CA THR A 177 -30.61 -27.74 -22.39
C THR A 177 -30.19 -29.02 -23.13
N LYS A 178 -29.22 -29.79 -22.61
CA LYS A 178 -28.78 -31.07 -23.23
C LYS A 178 -29.58 -32.30 -22.79
N LYS A 179 -30.62 -32.15 -21.97
CA LYS A 179 -31.48 -33.27 -21.51
C LYS A 179 -32.97 -33.12 -21.83
N SER A 180 -33.33 -32.28 -22.81
CA SER A 180 -34.68 -32.21 -23.38
C SER A 180 -34.66 -32.60 -24.87
N GLY A 181 -34.28 -33.84 -25.14
CA GLY A 181 -34.51 -34.47 -26.43
C GLY A 181 -35.57 -35.56 -26.28
N PHE A 182 -36.83 -35.18 -26.09
CA PHE A 182 -38.03 -35.93 -26.53
C PHE A 182 -39.32 -35.17 -26.15
N LEU A 183 -40.14 -34.86 -27.17
CA LEU A 183 -41.55 -34.41 -27.16
C LEU A 183 -41.91 -32.97 -26.71
N GLY A 184 -42.29 -32.16 -27.71
CA GLY A 184 -43.69 -31.69 -27.82
C GLY A 184 -44.08 -30.34 -27.22
N LEU A 185 -44.35 -29.38 -28.13
CA LEU A 185 -45.36 -28.31 -28.10
C LEU A 185 -45.61 -27.49 -26.79
N GLY A 186 -45.34 -26.19 -26.90
CA GLY A 186 -46.39 -25.18 -26.67
C GLY A 186 -46.37 -24.40 -25.34
N SER A 187 -46.31 -23.07 -25.50
CA SER A 187 -46.85 -22.02 -24.62
C SER A 187 -46.01 -21.47 -23.46
N LYS A 188 -45.51 -20.25 -23.71
CA LYS A 188 -45.55 -19.02 -22.89
C LYS A 188 -45.47 -19.12 -21.35
N SER A 189 -44.51 -18.36 -20.80
CA SER A 189 -44.71 -17.51 -19.62
C SER A 189 -45.18 -18.17 -18.32
N SER A 190 -44.36 -19.04 -17.70
CA SER A 190 -44.38 -19.26 -16.24
C SER A 190 -43.18 -20.08 -15.70
N SER A 191 -42.09 -20.20 -16.48
CA SER A 191 -41.07 -21.24 -16.26
C SER A 191 -40.26 -21.05 -14.99
N ALA A 192 -39.83 -19.81 -14.68
CA ALA A 192 -38.93 -19.57 -13.54
C ALA A 192 -39.53 -19.97 -12.18
N ALA A 193 -40.83 -19.72 -11.95
CA ALA A 193 -41.48 -20.04 -10.66
C ALA A 193 -41.70 -21.55 -10.47
N ARG A 194 -42.12 -22.26 -11.53
CA ARG A 194 -42.27 -23.73 -11.50
C ARG A 194 -40.93 -24.43 -11.37
N GLU A 195 -39.90 -23.86 -11.99
CA GLU A 195 -38.53 -24.35 -11.94
C GLU A 195 -37.89 -24.12 -10.57
N ALA A 196 -38.11 -22.96 -9.95
CA ALA A 196 -37.73 -22.69 -8.56
C ALA A 196 -38.43 -23.63 -7.57
N LEU A 197 -39.72 -23.95 -7.78
CA LEU A 197 -40.45 -24.93 -6.96
C LEU A 197 -39.92 -26.36 -7.15
N ALA A 198 -39.55 -26.75 -8.37
CA ALA A 198 -38.93 -28.05 -8.64
C ALA A 198 -37.55 -28.16 -7.98
N VAL A 199 -36.71 -27.12 -8.09
CA VAL A 199 -35.41 -27.04 -7.41
C VAL A 199 -35.58 -27.08 -5.90
N ALA A 200 -36.56 -26.36 -5.34
CA ALA A 200 -36.89 -26.39 -3.92
C ALA A 200 -37.34 -27.79 -3.44
N ASN A 201 -38.12 -28.53 -4.24
CA ASN A 201 -38.54 -29.89 -3.92
C ASN A 201 -37.41 -30.91 -4.04
N ASP A 202 -36.50 -30.75 -5.00
CA ASP A 202 -35.29 -31.58 -5.07
C ASP A 202 -34.34 -31.29 -3.90
N LEU A 203 -34.25 -30.03 -3.46
CA LEU A 203 -33.56 -29.63 -2.24
C LEU A 203 -34.18 -30.31 -1.02
N LYS A 204 -35.51 -30.30 -0.88
CA LYS A 204 -36.22 -31.01 0.20
C LYS A 204 -35.92 -32.50 0.22
N ARG A 205 -35.77 -33.14 -0.94
CA ARG A 205 -35.53 -34.58 -1.07
C ARG A 205 -34.07 -34.99 -0.83
N THR A 206 -33.12 -34.11 -1.13
CA THR A 206 -31.68 -34.42 -1.10
C THR A 206 -30.93 -33.76 0.05
N ALA A 207 -31.55 -32.80 0.75
CA ALA A 207 -30.93 -32.09 1.86
C ALA A 207 -30.77 -33.00 3.08
N LYS A 208 -29.56 -33.05 3.60
CA LYS A 208 -29.22 -33.74 4.85
C LYS A 208 -29.27 -32.74 6.00
N GLY A 209 -29.63 -33.18 7.20
CA GLY A 209 -29.76 -32.28 8.33
C GLY A 209 -30.25 -33.02 9.56
N ASP A 210 -30.41 -32.28 10.65
CA ASP A 210 -30.83 -32.84 11.93
C ASP A 210 -32.34 -33.01 12.00
N ALA A 211 -32.81 -34.20 12.37
CA ALA A 211 -34.23 -34.53 12.43
C ALA A 211 -35.01 -33.69 13.46
N SER A 212 -34.31 -33.04 14.41
CA SER A 212 -34.90 -32.24 15.49
C SER A 212 -35.58 -30.95 15.02
N VAL A 213 -35.36 -30.50 13.79
CA VAL A 213 -35.99 -29.27 13.27
C VAL A 213 -37.38 -29.58 12.69
N PRO A 214 -38.47 -28.92 13.14
CA PRO A 214 -39.80 -29.10 12.54
C PRO A 214 -39.84 -28.54 11.12
N GLN A 215 -40.57 -29.21 10.21
CA GLN A 215 -40.59 -28.88 8.77
C GLN A 215 -40.94 -27.41 8.47
N ASP A 216 -41.80 -26.82 9.30
CA ASP A 216 -42.23 -25.42 9.18
C ASP A 216 -41.08 -24.41 9.37
N LYS A 217 -40.06 -24.80 10.14
CA LYS A 217 -38.88 -23.95 10.43
C LYS A 217 -37.63 -24.35 9.64
N ARG A 218 -37.74 -25.31 8.71
CA ARG A 218 -36.61 -25.77 7.89
C ARG A 218 -36.34 -24.79 6.75
N VAL A 219 -35.16 -24.18 6.79
CA VAL A 219 -34.59 -23.42 5.68
C VAL A 219 -33.63 -24.33 4.95
N TYR A 220 -33.85 -24.55 3.66
CA TYR A 220 -32.99 -25.41 2.84
C TYR A 220 -31.95 -24.56 2.12
N LEU A 221 -30.67 -24.87 2.31
CA LEU A 221 -29.54 -24.09 1.81
C LEU A 221 -28.55 -24.97 1.03
N HIS A 222 -27.94 -24.38 0.01
CA HIS A 222 -26.77 -24.94 -0.65
C HIS A 222 -25.52 -24.48 0.09
N VAL A 223 -24.71 -25.42 0.56
CA VAL A 223 -23.51 -25.13 1.34
C VAL A 223 -22.30 -25.60 0.57
N GLU A 224 -21.38 -24.69 0.29
CA GLU A 224 -20.11 -24.99 -0.38
C GLU A 224 -18.94 -24.56 0.49
N ALA A 225 -17.91 -25.39 0.56
CA ALA A 225 -16.63 -25.02 1.17
C ALA A 225 -15.70 -24.54 0.06
N SER A 226 -15.22 -23.30 0.14
CA SER A 226 -14.30 -22.79 -0.88
C SER A 226 -13.00 -23.59 -0.90
N ALA A 227 -12.47 -23.80 -2.11
CA ALA A 227 -11.33 -24.66 -2.42
C ALA A 227 -10.01 -24.23 -1.77
N ASP A 228 -9.95 -23.04 -1.16
CA ASP A 228 -8.79 -22.60 -0.40
C ASP A 228 -8.63 -23.38 0.90
N THR A 229 -9.68 -24.01 1.44
CA THR A 229 -9.59 -24.91 2.61
C THR A 229 -9.19 -26.31 2.15
N THR A 230 -7.89 -26.54 1.99
CA THR A 230 -7.32 -27.83 1.59
C THR A 230 -7.66 -28.91 2.63
N LYS A 231 -8.62 -29.81 2.29
CA LYS A 231 -8.95 -31.15 2.87
C LYS A 231 -10.46 -31.51 2.88
N ALA A 232 -11.36 -30.80 2.19
CA ALA A 232 -12.75 -31.24 2.09
C ALA A 232 -12.92 -32.35 1.01
N LYS A 233 -13.37 -33.54 1.39
CA LYS A 233 -13.59 -34.69 0.48
C LYS A 233 -14.90 -34.57 -0.33
N TYR A 234 -15.79 -33.64 0.04
CA TYR A 234 -17.02 -33.31 -0.68
C TYR A 234 -17.23 -31.78 -0.62
N PRO A 235 -16.88 -31.02 -1.67
CA PRO A 235 -16.83 -29.55 -1.62
C PRO A 235 -18.21 -28.87 -1.59
N THR A 236 -19.29 -29.62 -1.85
CA THR A 236 -20.64 -29.08 -1.98
C THR A 236 -21.65 -30.04 -1.35
N GLY A 237 -22.57 -29.51 -0.54
CA GLY A 237 -23.66 -30.28 0.05
C GLY A 237 -24.95 -29.48 0.14
N LYS A 238 -26.07 -30.19 0.09
CA LYS A 238 -27.40 -29.61 0.31
C LYS A 238 -27.79 -29.91 1.75
N PHE A 239 -28.12 -28.88 2.53
CA PHE A 239 -28.45 -29.05 3.94
C PHE A 239 -29.70 -28.26 4.31
N TYR A 240 -30.37 -28.68 5.39
CA TYR A 240 -31.48 -27.94 5.97
C TYR A 240 -31.17 -27.56 7.42
N TYR A 241 -31.53 -26.33 7.79
CA TYR A 241 -31.28 -25.74 9.11
C TYR A 241 -32.53 -25.10 9.68
N ASN A 242 -32.55 -24.86 10.99
CA ASN A 242 -33.65 -24.11 11.61
C ASN A 242 -33.48 -22.61 11.36
N LYS A 243 -34.56 -21.93 10.98
CA LYS A 243 -34.64 -20.48 10.82
C LYS A 243 -34.17 -19.70 12.06
N ASP A 244 -34.40 -20.25 13.25
CA ASP A 244 -34.08 -19.62 14.53
C ASP A 244 -32.61 -19.80 14.98
N TRP A 245 -31.81 -20.58 14.26
CA TRP A 245 -30.41 -20.82 14.64
C TRP A 245 -29.48 -19.66 14.27
N THR A 246 -28.47 -19.45 15.11
CA THR A 246 -27.39 -18.50 14.84
C THR A 246 -26.47 -19.02 13.74
N VAL A 247 -25.88 -18.10 12.98
CA VAL A 247 -24.93 -18.39 11.91
C VAL A 247 -23.73 -19.19 12.43
N GLY A 248 -23.26 -18.91 13.65
CA GLY A 248 -22.20 -19.71 14.30
C GLY A 248 -22.57 -21.18 14.43
N ARG A 249 -23.75 -21.49 14.98
CA ARG A 249 -24.22 -22.87 15.13
C ARG A 249 -24.40 -23.59 13.79
N VAL A 250 -24.91 -22.88 12.78
CA VAL A 250 -25.06 -23.41 11.41
C VAL A 250 -23.69 -23.71 10.80
N LEU A 251 -22.71 -22.82 11.00
CA LEU A 251 -21.33 -22.99 10.53
C LEU A 251 -20.66 -24.21 11.16
N ASP A 252 -20.82 -24.44 12.47
CA ASP A 252 -20.28 -25.62 13.14
C ASP A 252 -20.84 -26.93 12.58
N MET A 253 -22.16 -26.98 12.36
CA MET A 253 -22.82 -28.17 11.80
C MET A 253 -22.47 -28.39 10.33
N ALA A 254 -22.37 -27.31 9.56
CA ALA A 254 -21.92 -27.34 8.17
C ALA A 254 -20.46 -27.82 8.06
N ALA A 255 -19.56 -27.27 8.89
CA ALA A 255 -18.16 -27.66 8.95
C ALA A 255 -18.00 -29.13 9.34
N LYS A 256 -18.76 -29.61 10.35
CA LYS A 256 -18.77 -31.03 10.73
C LYS A 256 -19.25 -31.94 9.60
N SER A 257 -20.28 -31.51 8.87
CA SER A 257 -20.86 -32.30 7.77
C SER A 257 -20.01 -32.31 6.50
N LEU A 258 -19.27 -31.22 6.25
CA LEU A 258 -18.31 -31.08 5.15
C LEU A 258 -16.89 -31.54 5.53
N GLN A 259 -16.70 -32.01 6.77
CA GLN A 259 -15.41 -32.39 7.36
C GLN A 259 -14.34 -31.27 7.28
N VAL A 260 -14.76 -30.02 7.38
CA VAL A 260 -13.88 -28.85 7.46
C VAL A 260 -13.52 -28.62 8.93
N GLN A 261 -12.23 -28.47 9.22
CA GLN A 261 -11.75 -28.26 10.58
C GLN A 261 -12.10 -26.85 11.05
N ASN A 262 -13.06 -26.72 11.97
CA ASN A 262 -13.37 -25.45 12.60
C ASN A 262 -12.42 -25.18 13.78
N VAL A 263 -11.51 -24.21 13.62
CA VAL A 263 -10.56 -23.76 14.65
C VAL A 263 -10.94 -22.42 15.29
N ASN A 264 -12.16 -21.93 15.06
CA ASN A 264 -12.61 -20.62 15.55
C ASN A 264 -12.53 -20.50 17.10
N ASN A 265 -12.58 -21.61 17.83
CA ASN A 265 -12.47 -21.64 19.29
C ASN A 265 -11.02 -21.62 19.85
N ARG A 266 -10.00 -21.76 19.00
CA ARG A 266 -8.59 -21.85 19.45
C ARG A 266 -7.85 -20.50 19.48
N GLY A 267 -8.54 -19.38 19.26
CA GLY A 267 -7.96 -18.04 19.43
C GLY A 267 -6.87 -17.66 18.42
N GLY A 268 -6.73 -18.41 17.32
CA GLY A 268 -5.87 -18.02 16.19
C GLY A 268 -6.34 -16.70 15.56
N GLY A 269 -5.43 -16.00 14.88
CA GLY A 269 -5.70 -14.71 14.24
C GLY A 269 -6.91 -14.75 13.29
N GLU A 270 -7.39 -13.58 12.87
CA GLU A 270 -8.58 -13.46 12.01
C GLU A 270 -8.47 -14.25 10.69
N GLU A 271 -7.25 -14.60 10.31
CA GLU A 271 -6.83 -15.37 9.14
C GLU A 271 -7.21 -16.86 9.21
N GLU A 272 -7.44 -17.40 10.41
CA GLU A 272 -7.77 -18.82 10.63
C GLU A 272 -9.25 -19.03 10.95
N LYS A 273 -10.02 -17.94 11.13
CA LYS A 273 -11.44 -18.00 11.43
C LYS A 273 -12.25 -18.33 10.18
N LEU A 274 -13.16 -19.30 10.32
CA LEU A 274 -14.15 -19.62 9.29
C LEU A 274 -15.33 -18.65 9.41
N ARG A 275 -15.74 -18.06 8.29
CA ARG A 275 -16.92 -17.19 8.19
C ARG A 275 -17.87 -17.71 7.10
N VAL A 276 -19.14 -17.36 7.24
CA VAL A 276 -20.18 -17.68 6.26
C VAL A 276 -20.41 -16.46 5.36
N PHE A 277 -20.25 -16.65 4.06
CA PHE A 277 -20.60 -15.68 3.03
C PHE A 277 -21.92 -16.09 2.38
N HIS A 278 -22.87 -15.16 2.31
CA HIS A 278 -24.14 -15.39 1.62
C HIS A 278 -24.06 -14.83 0.20
N VAL A 279 -24.24 -15.69 -0.80
CA VAL A 279 -24.02 -15.32 -2.21
C VAL A 279 -25.09 -14.36 -2.73
N GLU A 280 -26.37 -14.59 -2.41
CA GLU A 280 -27.45 -13.71 -2.88
C GLU A 280 -27.44 -12.34 -2.21
N GLY A 281 -27.02 -12.26 -0.94
CA GLY A 281 -26.93 -11.01 -0.19
C GLY A 281 -25.60 -10.29 -0.37
N GLY A 282 -24.61 -10.92 -1.02
CA GLY A 282 -23.29 -10.34 -1.25
C GLY A 282 -22.54 -9.91 0.01
N ARG A 283 -22.94 -10.40 1.19
CA ARG A 283 -22.43 -9.98 2.51
C ARG A 283 -21.93 -11.15 3.34
N LEU A 284 -20.96 -10.86 4.19
CA LEU A 284 -20.57 -11.78 5.26
C LEU A 284 -21.61 -11.74 6.37
N LEU A 285 -22.05 -12.91 6.81
CA LEU A 285 -22.97 -13.04 7.93
C LEU A 285 -22.19 -12.99 9.25
N LYS A 286 -22.71 -12.22 10.21
CA LYS A 286 -22.14 -12.16 11.57
C LYS A 286 -22.49 -13.45 12.32
N PHE A 287 -21.59 -13.93 13.19
CA PHE A 287 -21.82 -15.15 13.96
C PHE A 287 -23.07 -15.10 14.85
N SER A 288 -23.40 -13.91 15.35
CA SER A 288 -24.54 -13.65 16.25
C SER A 288 -25.88 -13.44 15.53
N GLU A 289 -25.87 -13.29 14.20
CA GLU A 289 -27.09 -13.10 13.39
C GLU A 289 -27.83 -14.44 13.25
N LYS A 290 -29.15 -14.40 13.18
CA LYS A 290 -29.97 -15.59 12.91
C LYS A 290 -30.01 -15.85 11.42
N ILE A 291 -29.92 -17.11 11.00
CA ILE A 291 -29.92 -17.45 9.56
C ILE A 291 -31.23 -17.07 8.86
N GLY A 292 -32.33 -16.97 9.61
CA GLY A 292 -33.65 -16.69 9.09
C GLY A 292 -33.92 -15.29 8.55
N GLU A 293 -33.08 -14.30 8.89
CA GLU A 293 -33.21 -12.92 8.40
C GLU A 293 -32.58 -12.74 7.00
N PRO A 294 -31.32 -13.17 6.76
CA PRO A 294 -30.66 -13.00 5.46
C PRO A 294 -30.91 -14.16 4.48
N CYS A 295 -31.25 -15.37 4.95
CA CYS A 295 -31.29 -16.55 4.11
C CYS A 295 -32.70 -17.12 3.94
N GLN A 296 -33.10 -17.31 2.68
CA GLN A 296 -34.33 -17.99 2.28
C GLN A 296 -34.03 -19.39 1.71
N THR A 297 -35.07 -20.21 1.59
CA THR A 297 -34.98 -21.54 0.99
C THR A 297 -34.48 -21.46 -0.46
N GLY A 298 -33.39 -22.16 -0.77
CA GLY A 298 -32.73 -22.12 -2.09
C GLY A 298 -31.50 -21.24 -2.14
N ASN A 299 -31.20 -20.47 -1.08
CA ASN A 299 -30.01 -19.62 -1.05
C ASN A 299 -28.72 -20.44 -0.91
N MET A 300 -27.64 -19.90 -1.46
CA MET A 300 -26.30 -20.48 -1.38
C MET A 300 -25.46 -19.75 -0.33
N ILE A 301 -24.81 -20.53 0.54
CA ILE A 301 -23.82 -20.07 1.50
C ILE A 301 -22.46 -20.72 1.22
N VAL A 302 -21.41 -19.93 1.32
CA VAL A 302 -20.03 -20.35 1.10
C VAL A 302 -19.24 -20.16 2.39
N LEU A 303 -18.53 -21.20 2.81
CA LEU A 303 -17.61 -21.11 3.95
C LEU A 303 -16.25 -20.64 3.45
N LEU A 304 -15.75 -19.55 4.03
CA LEU A 304 -14.44 -18.95 3.73
C LEU A 304 -13.58 -18.91 4.99
N ARG A 305 -12.29 -19.21 4.84
CA ARG A 305 -11.28 -19.00 5.89
C ARG A 305 -10.55 -17.68 5.69
N GLY A 306 -10.26 -16.98 6.78
CA GLY A 306 -9.31 -15.87 6.78
C GLY A 306 -9.78 -14.56 6.17
N VAL A 307 -11.11 -14.34 6.16
CA VAL A 307 -11.67 -13.04 5.80
C VAL A 307 -11.83 -12.23 7.09
N GLY A 308 -11.20 -11.06 7.16
CA GLY A 308 -11.31 -10.13 8.29
C GLY A 308 -12.75 -9.64 8.52
N PRO A 309 -13.05 -9.02 9.67
CA PRO A 309 -14.37 -8.46 9.94
C PRO A 309 -14.70 -7.45 8.85
N GLY A 310 -15.81 -7.67 8.15
CA GLY A 310 -16.32 -6.74 7.14
C GLY A 310 -16.91 -5.45 7.73
N GLU A 311 -16.43 -5.01 8.90
CA GLU A 311 -16.86 -3.77 9.53
C GLU A 311 -15.70 -2.78 9.53
N VAL A 312 -15.87 -1.76 8.71
CA VAL A 312 -15.17 -0.49 8.84
C VAL A 312 -15.86 0.20 10.01
N ASP A 313 -15.34 0.06 11.23
CA ASP A 313 -15.79 0.90 12.35
C ASP A 313 -15.34 2.34 12.07
N LEU A 314 -16.23 3.11 11.43
CA LEU A 314 -16.17 4.57 11.36
C LEU A 314 -16.68 5.13 12.70
N ILE A 315 -15.92 4.94 13.78
CA ILE A 315 -15.97 5.82 14.96
C ILE A 315 -14.52 5.93 15.46
N ASP A 316 -13.81 6.93 14.93
CA ASP A 316 -12.94 7.87 15.65
C ASP A 316 -12.06 8.58 14.61
N LEU A 317 -12.57 9.73 14.16
CA LEU A 317 -11.81 10.77 13.46
C LEU A 317 -11.91 12.05 14.27
#